data_AF-A0A965EQ73-F1
#
_entry.id   AF-A0A965EQ73-F1
#
_cell.length_a   1.000
_cell.length_b   1.000
_cell.length_c   1.000
_cell.angle_alpha   90.00
_cell.angle_beta   90.00
_cell.angle_gamma   90.00
#
_symmetry.space_group_name_H-M   'P 1'
#
loop_
_entity.id
_entity.type
_entity.pdbx_description
1 polymer ?
#
loop_
_entity_poly.entity_id
_entity_poly.type
_entity_poly.pdbx_seq_one_letter_code
_entity_poly.pdbx_strand_id
1 'polypeptide(L)' 'MSVKKFQDLEVGAVFNYDSLEYVKINLEKVSCCRSVNASQVTDPTKRTMVKPDQEVSVDE' A
#
# COMPACT_ATOMS: atom_id res chain seq x y z
N MET A 1 16.29 -2.79 -0.17
CA MET A 1 15.08 -3.65 -0.24
C MET A 1 15.04 -4.69 0.86
N SER A 2 14.19 -4.50 1.87
CA SER A 2 13.76 -5.52 2.83
C SER A 2 12.30 -5.92 2.60
N VAL A 3 11.97 -7.18 2.81
CA VAL A 3 10.59 -7.68 2.69
C VAL A 3 9.91 -7.56 4.05
N LYS A 4 8.76 -6.88 4.11
CA LYS A 4 7.94 -6.70 5.32
C LYS A 4 6.48 -7.02 5.00
N LYS A 5 5.67 -7.32 6.02
CA LYS A 5 4.22 -7.40 5.81
C LYS A 5 3.63 -6.01 5.72
N PHE A 6 2.61 -5.83 4.90
CA PHE A 6 1.95 -4.53 4.72
C PHE A 6 1.45 -3.97 6.05
N GLN A 7 0.94 -4.80 6.96
CA GLN A 7 0.49 -4.36 8.28
C GLN A 7 1.60 -3.70 9.13
N ASP A 8 2.87 -4.11 8.93
CA ASP A 8 4.02 -3.62 9.70
C ASP A 8 4.52 -2.26 9.20
N LEU A 9 4.01 -1.79 8.05
CA LEU A 9 4.35 -0.48 7.51
C LEU A 9 3.60 0.64 8.22
N GLU A 10 4.24 1.79 8.39
CA GLU A 10 3.58 3.00 8.86
C GLU A 10 2.83 3.71 7.73
N VAL A 11 1.80 4.49 8.06
CA VAL A 11 1.13 5.35 7.07
C VAL A 11 2.13 6.39 6.58
N GLY A 12 2.24 6.55 5.26
CA GLY A 12 3.25 7.37 4.60
C GLY A 12 4.49 6.59 4.15
N ALA A 13 4.65 5.32 4.55
CA ALA A 13 5.76 4.49 4.08
C ALA A 13 5.59 4.15 2.59
N VAL A 14 6.69 4.25 1.84
CA VAL A 14 6.77 3.85 0.43
C VAL A 14 7.16 2.38 0.36
N PHE A 15 6.49 1.61 -0.49
CA PHE A 15 6.75 0.19 -0.69
C PHE A 15 6.49 -0.20 -2.15
N ASN A 16 7.18 -1.24 -2.59
CA ASN A 16 7.04 -1.86 -3.89
C ASN A 16 6.16 -3.11 -3.78
N TYR A 17 5.15 -3.16 -4.65
CA TYR A 17 4.19 -4.26 -4.76
C TYR A 17 3.83 -4.44 -6.24
N ASP A 18 3.90 -5.68 -6.75
CA ASP A 18 3.67 -6.00 -8.18
C ASP A 18 4.48 -5.13 -9.16
N SER A 19 5.77 -4.91 -8.85
CA SER A 19 6.69 -4.06 -9.64
C SER A 19 6.26 -2.59 -9.76
N LEU A 20 5.32 -2.15 -8.93
CA LEU A 20 4.85 -0.78 -8.83
C LEU A 20 5.14 -0.22 -7.44
N GLU A 21 5.42 1.07 -7.39
CA GLU A 21 5.67 1.78 -6.15
C GLU A 21 4.38 2.41 -5.61
N TYR A 22 4.11 2.15 -4.34
CA TYR A 22 2.93 2.61 -3.61
C TYR A 22 3.36 3.29 -2.32
N VAL A 23 2.50 4.20 -1.84
CA VAL A 23 2.56 4.75 -0.49
C VAL A 23 1.41 4.21 0.34
N LYS A 24 1.70 3.77 1.57
CA LYS A 24 0.66 3.33 2.50
C LYS A 24 -0.14 4.53 2.96
N ILE A 25 -1.46 4.45 2.83
CA ILE A 25 -2.38 5.49 3.29
C ILE A 25 -3.28 4.93 4.40
N ASN A 26 -3.97 5.82 5.10
CA ASN A 26 -5.03 5.38 6.01
C ASN A 26 -6.08 4.57 5.25
N LEU A 27 -6.72 3.62 5.94
CA LEU A 27 -7.80 2.83 5.36
C LEU A 27 -8.97 3.77 5.03
N GLU A 28 -9.17 4.02 3.74
CA GLU A 28 -10.28 4.82 3.23
C GLU A 28 -11.39 3.89 2.74
N LYS A 29 -12.60 4.08 3.26
CA LYS A 29 -13.77 3.36 2.77
C LYS A 29 -14.35 4.11 1.58
N VAL A 30 -14.27 3.52 0.38
CA VAL A 30 -14.80 4.09 -0.86
C VAL A 30 -16.28 3.76 -1.03
N SER A 31 -16.69 2.54 -0.65
CA SER A 31 -18.09 2.10 -0.69
C SER A 31 -18.34 0.98 0.31
N CYS A 32 -19.57 0.44 0.35
CA CYS A 32 -19.93 -0.65 1.27
C CYS A 32 -19.01 -1.88 1.17
N CYS A 33 -18.46 -2.17 -0.02
CA CYS A 33 -17.66 -3.37 -0.28
C CYS A 33 -16.23 -3.04 -0.76
N ARG A 34 -15.87 -1.76 -0.82
CA ARG A 34 -14.56 -1.33 -1.32
C ARG A 34 -13.91 -0.37 -0.34
N SER A 35 -12.75 -0.75 0.13
CA SER A 35 -11.81 0.11 0.84
C SER A 35 -10.49 0.14 0.10
N VAL A 36 -9.67 1.15 0.35
CA VAL A 36 -8.31 1.28 -0.17
C VAL A 36 -7.38 1.67 0.96
N ASN A 37 -6.13 1.24 0.90
CA ASN A 37 -5.12 1.51 1.93
C ASN A 37 -3.72 1.75 1.30
N ALA A 38 -3.63 1.78 -0.02
CA ALA A 38 -2.41 2.08 -0.76
C ALA A 38 -2.72 2.99 -1.95
N SER A 39 -1.84 3.95 -2.22
CA SER A 39 -1.91 4.86 -3.37
C SER A 39 -0.65 4.74 -4.20
N GLN A 40 -0.76 4.64 -5.52
CA GLN A 40 0.42 4.53 -6.39
C GLN A 40 1.19 5.86 -6.39
N VAL A 41 2.53 5.80 -6.31
CA VAL A 41 3.38 7.00 -6.25
C VAL A 41 3.36 7.76 -7.59
N THR A 42 3.42 7.02 -8.71
CA THR A 42 3.40 7.62 -10.05
C THR A 42 2.04 8.14 -10.48
N ASP A 43 0.95 7.63 -9.89
CA ASP A 43 -0.43 8.02 -10.22
C ASP A 43 -1.33 7.92 -8.97
N PRO A 44 -1.49 9.01 -8.20
CA PRO A 44 -2.27 9.01 -6.96
C PRO A 44 -3.76 8.69 -7.16
N THR A 45 -4.27 8.72 -8.40
CA THR A 45 -5.65 8.31 -8.69
C THR A 45 -5.81 6.80 -8.60
N LYS A 46 -4.73 6.04 -8.78
CA LYS A 46 -4.69 4.59 -8.67
C LYS A 46 -4.47 4.17 -7.23
N ARG A 47 -5.59 3.91 -6.56
CA ARG A 47 -5.64 3.39 -5.19
C ARG A 47 -6.07 1.92 -5.18
N THR A 48 -5.41 1.13 -4.34
CA THR A 48 -5.67 -0.30 -4.20
C THR A 48 -5.82 -0.70 -2.73
N MET A 49 -6.32 -1.91 -2.53
CA MET A 49 -6.38 -2.55 -1.22
C MET A 49 -5.34 -3.66 -1.16
N VAL A 50 -4.36 -3.48 -0.29
CA VAL A 50 -3.34 -4.47 0.04
C VAL A 50 -3.76 -5.18 1.31
N LYS A 51 -3.69 -6.52 1.33
CA LYS A 51 -4.06 -7.29 2.52
C LYS A 51 -3.03 -7.06 3.64
N PRO A 52 -3.43 -7.11 4.93
CA PRO A 52 -2.51 -6.90 6.05
C PRO A 52 -1.31 -7.87 6.06
N ASP A 53 -1.54 -9.12 5.69
CA ASP A 53 -0.57 -10.21 5.65
C ASP A 53 0.25 -10.26 4.35
N GLN A 54 -0.05 -9.38 3.39
CA GLN A 54 0.67 -9.31 2.12
C GLN A 54 2.12 -8.89 2.34
N GLU A 55 3.05 -9.64 1.78
CA GLU A 55 4.47 -9.28 1.75
C GLU A 55 4.72 -8.21 0.67
N VAL A 56 5.45 -7.17 1.05
CA VAL A 56 5.82 -6.03 0.20
C VAL A 56 7.30 -5.69 0.40
N SER A 57 7.93 -5.14 -0.63
CA SER A 57 9.34 -4.75 -0.60
C SER A 57 9.48 -3.29 -0.20
N VAL A 58 10.35 -2.97 0.74
CA VAL A 58 10.62 -1.59 1.19
C VAL A 58 12.07 -1.28 0.92
N ASP A 59 12.35 -0.17 0.25
CA ASP A 59 13.70 0.38 0.23
C ASP A 59 13.92 1.21 1.49
N GLU A 60 14.91 0.79 2.29
CA GLU A 60 15.32 1.45 3.53
C GLU A 60 16.22 2.64 3.26
#